data_AF-A0A7H8K6E7-F1
#
_entry.id   AF-A0A7H8K6E7-F1
#
_cell.length_a   1.000
_cell.length_b   1.000
_cell.length_c   1.000
_cell.angle_alpha   90.00
_cell.angle_beta   90.00
_cell.angle_gamma   90.00
#
_symmetry.space_group_name_H-M   'P 1'
#
loop_
_entity.id
_entity.type
_entity.pdbx_description
1 polymer ?
#
loop_
_entity_poly.entity_id
_entity_poly.type
_entity_poly.pdbx_seq_one_letter_code
_entity_poly.pdbx_strand_id
1 'polypeptide(L)'
;MAATRCGTDNQGDVCGRIGDGDAVRIADDMNDDENWTGGFYELCLVLGASDDATVGRVLSCLWRAADVQGCHRLRGDGTGFAAVDLGVVALHEHGHVRGTLTLPSGARVVCGAFLSRYEGTDTLELYLPLGALTRVDRRVGGYPFDESSGVESLTWRSPLDRWLADIAIAVHGEVPFHRALIGFEVYEDHGNNGDQRYHAILTPSPDGMKYYPAST
;
A
#
# COMPACT_ATOMS: atom_id res chain seq x y z
N MET A 1 21.58 76.22 -23.41
CA MET A 1 20.39 76.68 -22.64
C MET A 1 19.37 75.55 -22.62
N ALA A 2 18.95 75.18 -21.40
CA ALA A 2 17.77 74.41 -20.95
C ALA A 2 17.23 73.26 -21.85
N ALA A 3 17.30 71.97 -21.52
CA ALA A 3 16.79 71.20 -20.37
C ALA A 3 15.25 71.13 -20.27
N THR A 4 14.67 69.93 -20.40
CA THR A 4 13.64 69.34 -19.51
C THR A 4 13.54 67.82 -19.74
N ARG A 5 13.69 67.03 -18.67
CA ARG A 5 13.30 65.61 -18.49
C ARG A 5 11.90 65.57 -17.87
N CYS A 6 11.08 64.56 -18.19
CA CYS A 6 10.19 63.79 -17.28
C CYS A 6 9.48 62.69 -18.10
N GLY A 7 9.68 61.39 -17.84
CA GLY A 7 8.75 60.51 -17.09
C GLY A 7 7.80 59.79 -18.08
N THR A 8 7.48 58.50 -18.04
CA THR A 8 7.50 57.44 -17.03
C THR A 8 7.35 56.08 -17.72
N ASP A 9 7.79 55.03 -17.03
CA ASP A 9 7.57 53.61 -17.30
C ASP A 9 6.10 53.26 -17.60
N ASN A 10 5.86 52.28 -18.48
CA ASN A 10 5.06 51.12 -18.07
C ASN A 10 5.30 49.90 -18.97
N GLN A 11 5.76 48.83 -18.33
CA GLN A 11 5.79 47.46 -18.82
C GLN A 11 4.36 46.99 -19.10
N GLY A 12 4.12 46.50 -20.32
CA GLY A 12 2.96 45.67 -20.66
C GLY A 12 3.43 44.23 -20.82
N ASP A 13 3.70 43.61 -19.69
CA ASP A 13 4.20 42.25 -19.56
C ASP A 13 3.15 41.24 -20.07
N VAL A 14 3.53 40.42 -21.04
CA VAL A 14 2.73 39.29 -21.53
C VAL A 14 2.84 38.17 -20.50
N CYS A 15 2.13 38.33 -19.39
CA CYS A 15 1.93 37.23 -18.44
C CYS A 15 0.72 36.41 -18.92
N GLY A 16 0.98 35.50 -19.86
CA GLY A 16 0.16 34.32 -19.97
C GLY A 16 0.22 33.62 -18.61
N ARG A 17 -0.89 33.60 -17.88
CA ARG A 17 -1.03 32.76 -16.68
C ARG A 17 -0.84 31.32 -17.11
N ILE A 18 0.37 30.82 -16.92
CA ILE A 18 0.62 29.40 -16.73
C ILE A 18 -0.19 29.08 -15.48
N GLY A 19 -1.30 28.37 -15.64
CA GLY A 19 -2.07 27.87 -14.52
C GLY A 19 -1.14 27.11 -13.57
N ASP A 20 -1.45 27.16 -12.27
CA ASP A 20 -0.79 26.35 -11.24
C ASP A 20 -0.43 24.99 -11.83
N GLY A 21 0.87 24.73 -11.89
CA GLY A 21 1.40 23.55 -12.53
C GLY A 21 0.73 22.31 -11.93
N ASP A 22 0.29 21.41 -12.81
CA ASP A 22 0.17 20.00 -12.44
C ASP A 22 1.55 19.55 -11.95
N ALA A 23 1.82 19.77 -10.66
CA ALA A 23 2.91 19.13 -9.99
C ALA A 23 2.74 17.64 -10.28
N VAL A 24 3.75 17.03 -10.90
CA VAL A 24 3.73 15.61 -11.25
C VAL A 24 3.34 14.85 -10.00
N ARG A 25 2.12 14.29 -9.98
CA ARG A 25 1.59 13.56 -8.83
C ARG A 25 2.38 12.25 -8.71
N ILE A 26 3.25 12.18 -7.72
CA ILE A 26 4.16 11.05 -7.53
C ILE A 26 3.52 10.06 -6.58
N ALA A 27 3.36 8.81 -7.01
CA ALA A 27 2.66 7.78 -6.24
C ALA A 27 3.41 7.28 -5.00
N ASP A 28 4.70 7.61 -4.87
CA ASP A 28 5.54 7.28 -3.71
C ASP A 28 5.87 8.48 -2.81
N ASP A 29 5.30 9.67 -3.08
CA ASP A 29 5.38 10.78 -2.13
C ASP A 29 4.51 10.49 -0.91
N MET A 30 5.15 10.15 0.20
CA MET A 30 4.45 9.88 1.45
C MET A 30 3.68 11.10 1.97
N ASN A 31 4.09 12.33 1.65
CA ASN A 31 3.44 13.55 2.13
C ASN A 31 2.28 14.04 1.24
N ASP A 32 1.98 13.33 0.16
CA ASP A 32 0.80 13.59 -0.66
C ASP A 32 -0.39 12.78 -0.12
N ASP A 33 -1.29 13.47 0.58
CA ASP A 33 -2.45 12.85 1.24
C ASP A 33 -3.33 12.04 0.28
N GLU A 34 -3.42 12.45 -0.99
CA GLU A 34 -4.19 11.74 -2.02
C GLU A 34 -3.64 10.33 -2.28
N ASN A 35 -2.34 10.09 -2.06
CA ASN A 35 -1.76 8.76 -2.16
C ASN A 35 -2.36 7.80 -1.13
N TRP A 36 -2.89 8.27 0.01
CA TRP A 36 -3.39 7.43 1.10
C TRP A 36 -4.92 7.25 1.11
N THR A 37 -5.61 7.65 0.03
CA THR A 37 -7.07 7.60 -0.09
C THR A 37 -7.58 6.35 -0.82
N GLY A 38 -8.91 6.15 -0.82
CA GLY A 38 -9.58 5.15 -1.66
C GLY A 38 -9.60 3.72 -1.10
N GLY A 39 -9.15 3.51 0.14
CA GLY A 39 -9.02 2.20 0.76
C GLY A 39 -7.71 1.51 0.37
N PHE A 40 -7.60 0.23 0.72
CA PHE A 40 -6.33 -0.50 0.66
C PHE A 40 -6.44 -1.84 -0.06
N TYR A 41 -5.46 -2.12 -0.92
CA TYR A 41 -5.21 -3.44 -1.44
C TYR A 41 -4.13 -4.12 -0.60
N GLU A 42 -4.41 -5.32 -0.11
CA GLU A 42 -3.73 -5.86 1.06
C GLU A 42 -3.23 -7.28 0.81
N LEU A 43 -2.09 -7.59 1.44
CA LEU A 43 -1.66 -8.92 1.79
C LEU A 43 -1.81 -9.07 3.31
N CYS A 44 -2.74 -9.91 3.74
CA CYS A 44 -3.06 -10.19 5.13
C CYS A 44 -2.49 -11.57 5.52
N LEU A 45 -1.58 -11.61 6.49
CA LEU A 45 -0.93 -12.83 7.00
C LEU A 45 -1.51 -13.22 8.35
N VAL A 46 -2.17 -14.37 8.42
CA VAL A 46 -2.71 -14.92 9.66
C VAL A 46 -1.63 -15.72 10.36
N LEU A 47 -1.12 -15.21 11.47
CA LEU A 47 0.04 -15.78 12.16
C LEU A 47 -0.34 -16.87 13.17
N GLY A 48 -1.55 -16.80 13.72
CA GLY A 48 -2.02 -17.68 14.78
C GLY A 48 -1.94 -17.00 16.15
N ALA A 49 -1.64 -17.77 17.19
CA ALA A 49 -1.65 -17.27 18.58
C ALA A 49 -0.71 -16.06 18.76
N SER A 50 -1.14 -15.11 19.58
CA SER A 50 -0.39 -13.89 19.84
C SER A 50 1.05 -14.12 20.30
N ASP A 51 2.01 -13.63 19.52
CA ASP A 51 3.45 -13.78 19.77
C ASP A 51 4.25 -12.66 19.07
N ASP A 52 4.64 -11.66 19.85
CA ASP A 52 5.40 -10.50 19.37
C ASP A 52 6.77 -10.88 18.76
N ALA A 53 7.37 -11.99 19.21
CA ALA A 53 8.63 -12.46 18.63
C ALA A 53 8.38 -13.01 17.21
N THR A 54 7.25 -13.70 16.99
CA THR A 54 6.83 -14.13 15.66
C THR A 54 6.46 -12.94 14.80
N VAL A 55 5.66 -11.99 15.29
CA VAL A 55 5.31 -10.75 14.58
C VAL A 55 6.56 -10.01 14.10
N GLY A 56 7.54 -9.81 14.98
CA GLY A 56 8.78 -9.11 14.62
C GLY A 56 9.57 -9.81 13.50
N ARG A 57 9.66 -11.15 13.53
CA ARG A 57 10.33 -11.92 12.46
C ARG A 57 9.55 -11.84 11.15
N VAL A 58 8.23 -12.00 11.19
CA VAL A 58 7.37 -11.93 9.99
C VAL A 58 7.45 -10.53 9.38
N LEU A 59 7.32 -9.46 10.18
CA LEU A 59 7.44 -8.07 9.72
C LEU A 59 8.78 -7.83 9.00
N SER A 60 9.88 -8.30 9.57
CA SER A 60 11.21 -8.16 8.97
C SER A 60 11.33 -8.92 7.65
N CYS A 61 10.78 -10.13 7.58
CA CYS A 61 10.75 -10.93 6.35
C CYS A 61 9.87 -10.26 5.28
N LEU A 62 8.71 -9.73 5.68
CA LEU A 62 7.76 -9.04 4.82
C LEU A 62 8.39 -7.78 4.22
N TRP A 63 9.01 -6.92 5.03
CA TRP A 63 9.71 -5.72 4.57
C TRP A 63 10.78 -6.03 3.53
N ARG A 64 11.59 -7.06 3.79
CA ARG A 64 12.65 -7.47 2.88
C ARG A 64 12.11 -8.12 1.60
N ALA A 65 11.14 -9.03 1.72
CA ALA A 65 10.58 -9.76 0.58
C ALA A 65 9.83 -8.82 -0.39
N ALA A 66 9.18 -7.79 0.15
CA ALA A 66 8.53 -6.74 -0.63
C ALA A 66 9.48 -5.59 -1.05
N ASP A 67 10.77 -5.66 -0.67
CA ASP A 67 11.78 -4.62 -0.89
C ASP A 67 11.32 -3.21 -0.47
N VAL A 68 10.68 -3.13 0.71
CA VAL A 68 10.17 -1.86 1.25
C VAL A 68 11.34 -0.97 1.67
N GLN A 69 11.37 0.22 1.10
CA GLN A 69 12.32 1.26 1.37
C GLN A 69 11.83 2.16 2.50
N GLY A 70 12.65 2.24 3.55
CA GLY A 70 12.37 3.03 4.75
C GLY A 70 11.35 2.38 5.69
N CYS A 71 11.27 2.93 6.89
CA CYS A 71 10.29 2.58 7.90
C CYS A 71 9.95 3.84 8.67
N HIS A 72 8.71 4.30 8.56
CA HIS A 72 8.30 5.58 9.10
C HIS A 72 6.96 5.50 9.83
N ARG A 73 6.81 6.34 10.85
CA ARG A 73 5.52 6.64 11.48
C ARG A 73 4.97 7.96 10.97
N LEU A 74 3.65 8.11 11.03
CA LEU A 74 3.02 9.42 10.93
C LEU A 74 3.41 10.25 12.17
N ARG A 75 3.71 11.54 11.99
CA ARG A 75 3.97 12.43 13.12
C ARG A 75 2.69 12.68 13.90
N GLY A 76 2.82 12.90 15.21
CA GLY A 76 1.66 13.10 16.09
C GLY A 76 0.89 14.41 15.82
N ASP A 77 1.51 15.36 15.12
CA ASP A 77 0.89 16.59 14.63
C ASP A 77 0.21 16.42 13.26
N GLY A 78 0.24 15.21 12.69
CA GLY A 78 -0.29 14.90 11.36
C GLY A 78 0.56 15.43 10.20
N THR A 79 1.68 16.11 10.45
CA THR A 79 2.49 16.75 9.40
C THR A 79 3.64 15.86 8.94
N GLY A 80 3.37 14.97 7.99
CA GLY A 80 4.37 14.12 7.36
C GLY A 80 4.91 13.01 8.29
N PHE A 81 6.12 12.55 7.99
CA PHE A 81 6.65 11.29 8.51
C PHE A 81 7.96 11.44 9.28
N ALA A 82 8.23 10.49 10.18
CA ALA A 82 9.48 10.37 10.90
C ALA A 82 9.98 8.92 10.85
N ALA A 83 11.27 8.73 10.63
CA ALA A 83 11.89 7.42 10.60
C ALA A 83 11.80 6.73 11.98
N VAL A 84 11.59 5.43 11.98
CA VAL A 84 11.58 4.56 13.16
C VAL A 84 12.30 3.26 12.83
N ASP A 85 12.81 2.58 13.85
CA ASP A 85 13.36 1.24 13.68
C ASP A 85 12.23 0.26 13.33
N LEU A 86 12.47 -0.61 12.36
CA LEU A 86 11.51 -1.64 11.99
C LEU A 86 11.40 -2.66 13.13
N GLY A 87 10.18 -2.85 13.64
CA GLY A 87 9.92 -3.85 14.66
C GLY A 87 8.51 -3.79 15.23
N VAL A 88 8.15 -4.83 15.98
CA VAL A 88 6.83 -4.95 16.63
C VAL A 88 6.55 -3.81 17.61
N VAL A 89 7.60 -3.25 18.25
CA VAL A 89 7.47 -2.07 19.12
C VAL A 89 6.91 -0.87 18.36
N ALA A 90 7.40 -0.60 17.14
CA ALA A 90 6.90 0.51 16.33
C ALA A 90 5.43 0.33 15.92
N LEU A 91 5.02 -0.91 15.64
CA LEU A 91 3.62 -1.24 15.37
C LEU A 91 2.74 -0.99 16.61
N HIS A 92 3.16 -1.44 17.79
CA HIS A 92 2.40 -1.20 19.03
C HIS A 92 2.30 0.29 19.40
N GLU A 93 3.39 1.05 19.21
CA GLU A 93 3.43 2.47 19.59
C GLU A 93 2.71 3.39 18.59
N HIS A 94 2.64 3.00 17.31
CA HIS A 94 2.18 3.91 16.24
C HIS A 94 1.02 3.35 15.42
N GLY A 95 0.62 2.10 15.67
CA GLY A 95 -0.37 1.34 14.90
C GLY A 95 0.19 0.89 13.54
N HIS A 96 0.67 1.85 12.75
CA HIS A 96 1.14 1.63 11.39
C HIS A 96 2.58 2.08 11.20
N VAL A 97 3.35 1.25 10.49
CA VAL A 97 4.62 1.65 9.88
C VAL A 97 4.46 1.77 8.37
N ARG A 98 5.16 2.71 7.74
CA ARG A 98 5.01 3.07 6.32
C ARG A 98 6.34 3.18 5.61
N GLY A 99 6.31 2.93 4.31
CA GLY A 99 7.46 3.04 3.44
C GLY A 99 7.02 3.20 2.00
N THR A 100 7.94 2.87 1.11
CA THR A 100 7.68 2.83 -0.34
C THR A 100 8.21 1.53 -0.89
N LEU A 101 7.60 1.01 -1.94
CA LEU A 101 8.09 -0.20 -2.62
C LEU A 101 7.98 -0.05 -4.13
N THR A 102 8.64 -0.95 -4.85
CA THR A 102 8.57 -1.02 -6.31
C THR A 102 7.68 -2.17 -6.73
N LEU A 103 6.60 -1.86 -7.46
CA LEU A 103 5.70 -2.85 -8.04
C LEU A 103 6.38 -3.64 -9.16
N PRO A 104 5.85 -4.80 -9.57
CA PRO A 104 6.36 -5.56 -10.72
C PRO A 104 6.46 -4.77 -12.02
N SER A 105 5.63 -3.73 -12.18
CA SER A 105 5.66 -2.81 -13.31
C SER A 105 6.88 -1.88 -13.32
N GLY A 106 7.66 -1.84 -12.24
CA GLY A 106 8.75 -0.88 -12.00
C GLY A 106 8.28 0.45 -11.40
N ALA A 107 6.96 0.64 -11.24
CA ALA A 107 6.43 1.84 -10.61
C ALA A 107 6.66 1.81 -9.09
N ARG A 108 7.01 2.95 -8.51
CA ARG A 108 7.13 3.11 -7.05
C ARG A 108 5.83 3.64 -6.47
N VAL A 109 5.41 3.09 -5.33
CA VAL A 109 4.22 3.52 -4.60
C VAL A 109 4.48 3.56 -3.10
N VAL A 110 3.70 4.35 -2.36
CA VAL A 110 3.62 4.26 -0.90
C VAL A 110 2.99 2.93 -0.47
N CYS A 111 3.39 2.45 0.70
CA CYS A 111 2.81 1.27 1.34
C CYS A 111 2.86 1.40 2.87
N GLY A 112 2.21 0.50 3.58
CA GLY A 112 2.43 0.37 5.01
C GLY A 112 2.07 -1.01 5.53
N ALA A 113 2.23 -1.17 6.83
CA ALA A 113 1.79 -2.36 7.55
C ALA A 113 1.14 -2.02 8.86
N PHE A 114 0.26 -2.93 9.28
CA PHE A 114 -0.55 -2.84 10.47
C PHE A 114 -0.64 -4.23 11.12
N LEU A 115 -0.63 -4.25 12.45
CA LEU A 115 -0.86 -5.46 13.24
C LEU A 115 -2.25 -5.37 13.89
N SER A 116 -3.10 -6.34 13.61
CA SER A 116 -4.33 -6.55 14.36
C SER A 116 -4.18 -7.76 15.27
N ARG A 117 -4.77 -7.66 16.47
CA ARG A 117 -4.88 -8.74 17.44
C ARG A 117 -6.33 -8.89 17.86
N TYR A 118 -6.98 -9.95 17.39
CA TYR A 118 -8.38 -10.22 17.66
C TYR A 118 -8.55 -11.62 18.26
N GLU A 119 -9.21 -11.71 19.41
CA GLU A 119 -9.42 -12.96 20.17
C GLU A 119 -8.14 -13.81 20.36
N GLY A 120 -6.99 -13.15 20.53
CA GLY A 120 -5.69 -13.82 20.71
C GLY A 120 -5.04 -14.34 19.43
N THR A 121 -5.58 -13.98 18.26
CA THR A 121 -4.96 -14.24 16.95
C THR A 121 -4.28 -12.98 16.43
N ASP A 122 -3.01 -13.11 16.04
CA ASP A 122 -2.24 -12.06 15.38
C ASP A 122 -2.38 -12.16 13.87
N THR A 123 -2.68 -11.01 13.27
CA THR A 123 -2.74 -10.81 11.82
C THR A 123 -1.89 -9.62 11.44
N LEU A 124 -0.98 -9.82 10.50
CA LEU A 124 -0.09 -8.77 10.00
C LEU A 124 -0.40 -8.47 8.54
N GLU A 125 -0.66 -7.21 8.23
CA GLU A 125 -1.03 -6.75 6.90
C GLU A 125 0.10 -5.94 6.27
N LEU A 126 0.40 -6.18 4.99
CA LEU A 126 1.04 -5.21 4.09
C LEU A 126 -0.06 -4.62 3.22
N TYR A 127 -0.17 -3.29 3.20
CA TYR A 127 -1.22 -2.60 2.45
C TYR A 127 -0.65 -1.61 1.43
N LEU A 128 -1.35 -1.51 0.30
CA LEU A 128 -1.10 -0.62 -0.82
C LEU A 128 -2.33 0.30 -0.98
N PRO A 129 -2.20 1.60 -0.73
CA PRO A 129 -3.32 2.51 -0.90
C PRO A 129 -3.81 2.61 -2.36
N LEU A 130 -5.12 2.58 -2.59
CA LEU A 130 -5.68 2.69 -3.95
C LEU A 130 -5.37 4.04 -4.60
N GLY A 131 -5.31 5.12 -3.82
CA GLY A 131 -4.93 6.46 -4.29
C GLY A 131 -3.54 6.50 -4.94
N ALA A 132 -2.58 5.74 -4.41
CA ALA A 132 -1.27 5.56 -5.02
C ALA A 132 -1.33 4.62 -6.25
N LEU A 133 -2.07 3.51 -6.14
CA LEU A 133 -2.18 2.53 -7.22
C LEU A 133 -2.84 3.09 -8.49
N THR A 134 -3.90 3.90 -8.37
CA THR A 134 -4.62 4.50 -9.52
C THR A 134 -3.75 5.49 -10.31
N ARG A 135 -2.71 6.06 -9.69
CA ARG A 135 -1.74 6.93 -10.36
C ARG A 135 -0.78 6.17 -11.28
N VAL A 136 -0.51 4.90 -10.98
CA VAL A 136 0.44 4.05 -11.73
C VAL A 136 -0.26 3.03 -12.63
N ASP A 137 -1.52 2.71 -12.35
CA ASP A 137 -2.36 1.86 -13.18
C ASP A 137 -3.80 2.39 -13.23
N ARG A 138 -4.17 3.00 -14.35
CA ARG A 138 -5.50 3.58 -14.58
C ARG A 138 -6.64 2.55 -14.50
N ARG A 139 -6.35 1.25 -14.61
CA ARG A 139 -7.35 0.18 -14.49
C ARG A 139 -7.82 -0.02 -13.05
N VAL A 140 -7.00 0.39 -12.08
CA VAL A 140 -7.36 0.44 -10.66
C VAL A 140 -8.50 1.43 -10.42
N GLY A 141 -8.89 2.25 -11.42
CA GLY A 141 -10.10 3.07 -11.49
C GLY A 141 -10.33 4.04 -10.31
N GLY A 142 -11.57 4.54 -10.15
CA GLY A 142 -11.99 5.44 -9.07
C GLY A 142 -13.12 4.85 -8.23
N TYR A 143 -13.18 5.25 -6.96
CA TYR A 143 -14.14 4.82 -5.94
C TYR A 143 -15.62 4.87 -6.44
N PRO A 144 -16.48 3.91 -6.04
CA PRO A 144 -16.19 2.79 -5.13
C PRO A 144 -15.49 1.62 -5.83
N PHE A 145 -14.41 1.14 -5.19
CA PHE A 145 -13.92 -0.22 -5.38
C PHE A 145 -14.59 -1.07 -4.32
N ASP A 146 -15.48 -1.93 -4.74
CA ASP A 146 -16.10 -2.91 -3.87
C ASP A 146 -16.25 -4.24 -4.62
N GLU A 147 -16.84 -5.22 -3.95
CA GLU A 147 -17.12 -6.57 -4.46
C GLU A 147 -17.95 -6.57 -5.76
N SER A 148 -18.55 -5.44 -6.16
CA SER A 148 -19.28 -5.29 -7.43
C SER A 148 -18.40 -5.02 -8.65
N SER A 149 -17.10 -4.77 -8.44
CA SER A 149 -16.13 -4.54 -9.54
C SER A 149 -16.02 -5.74 -10.49
N GLY A 150 -16.37 -6.94 -10.00
CA GLY A 150 -16.50 -8.16 -10.77
C GLY A 150 -15.23 -8.61 -11.51
N VAL A 151 -15.40 -9.60 -12.40
CA VAL A 151 -14.32 -10.28 -13.14
C VAL A 151 -13.43 -9.30 -13.93
N GLU A 152 -13.94 -8.13 -14.33
CA GLU A 152 -13.16 -7.12 -15.04
C GLU A 152 -12.00 -6.56 -14.18
N SER A 153 -12.20 -6.48 -12.86
CA SER A 153 -11.15 -6.04 -11.93
C SER A 153 -9.94 -6.97 -11.90
N LEU A 154 -10.12 -8.26 -12.23
CA LEU A 154 -9.03 -9.24 -12.27
C LEU A 154 -7.94 -8.87 -13.29
N THR A 155 -8.25 -8.05 -14.29
CA THR A 155 -7.27 -7.60 -15.29
C THR A 155 -6.09 -6.82 -14.68
N TRP A 156 -6.32 -6.10 -13.57
CA TRP A 156 -5.26 -5.41 -12.82
C TRP A 156 -4.92 -6.12 -11.51
N ARG A 157 -5.91 -6.76 -10.87
CA ARG A 157 -5.72 -7.44 -9.59
C ARG A 157 -4.90 -8.71 -9.71
N SER A 158 -5.15 -9.59 -10.67
CA SER A 158 -4.47 -10.90 -10.72
C SER A 158 -2.94 -10.81 -10.83
N PRO A 159 -2.35 -9.89 -11.63
CA PRO A 159 -0.89 -9.67 -11.58
C PRO A 159 -0.39 -9.18 -10.21
N LEU A 160 -1.15 -8.30 -9.55
CA LEU A 160 -0.80 -7.80 -8.21
C LEU A 160 -0.93 -8.91 -7.15
N ASP A 161 -2.00 -9.70 -7.22
CA ASP A 161 -2.23 -10.87 -6.37
C ASP A 161 -1.11 -11.87 -6.49
N ARG A 162 -0.64 -12.12 -7.72
CA ARG A 162 0.45 -13.06 -7.94
C ARG A 162 1.74 -12.58 -7.27
N TRP A 163 2.05 -11.30 -7.39
CA TRP A 163 3.23 -10.72 -6.75
C TRP A 163 3.13 -10.72 -5.22
N LEU A 164 1.97 -10.35 -4.66
CA LEU A 164 1.73 -10.45 -3.21
C LEU A 164 1.78 -11.90 -2.72
N ALA A 165 1.32 -12.86 -3.53
CA ALA A 165 1.45 -14.28 -3.25
C ALA A 165 2.92 -14.74 -3.22
N ASP A 166 3.75 -14.24 -4.14
CA ASP A 166 5.19 -14.54 -4.16
C ASP A 166 5.89 -13.98 -2.90
N ILE A 167 5.50 -12.79 -2.43
CA ILE A 167 5.96 -12.24 -1.14
C ILE A 167 5.54 -13.15 0.02
N ALA A 168 4.27 -13.54 0.09
CA ALA A 168 3.76 -14.42 1.13
C ALA A 168 4.48 -15.78 1.16
N ILE A 169 4.77 -16.36 -0.01
CA ILE A 169 5.55 -17.59 -0.17
C ILE A 169 6.97 -17.41 0.40
N ALA A 170 7.64 -16.30 0.06
CA ALA A 170 8.98 -16.00 0.56
C ALA A 170 8.99 -15.86 2.09
N VAL A 171 8.02 -15.14 2.66
CA VAL A 171 7.86 -14.99 4.11
C VAL A 171 7.62 -16.34 4.79
N HIS A 172 6.71 -17.16 4.25
CA HIS A 172 6.40 -18.48 4.80
C HIS A 172 7.62 -19.41 4.81
N GLY A 173 8.47 -19.31 3.79
CA GLY A 173 9.72 -20.08 3.71
C GLY A 173 10.69 -19.83 4.87
N GLU A 174 10.57 -18.70 5.56
CA GLU A 174 11.40 -18.33 6.70
C GLU A 174 10.66 -18.39 8.04
N VAL A 175 9.40 -17.97 8.05
CA VAL A 175 8.55 -17.96 9.24
C VAL A 175 7.16 -18.49 8.87
N PRO A 176 6.84 -19.74 9.23
CA PRO A 176 5.54 -20.32 8.93
C PRO A 176 4.39 -19.52 9.56
N PHE A 177 3.26 -19.46 8.86
CA PHE A 177 2.02 -18.83 9.29
C PHE A 177 0.82 -19.66 8.80
N HIS A 178 -0.38 -19.44 9.33
CA HIS A 178 -1.54 -20.31 9.11
C HIS A 178 -2.13 -20.17 7.70
N ARG A 179 -2.28 -18.95 7.19
CA ARG A 179 -2.75 -18.65 5.82
C ARG A 179 -2.47 -17.20 5.45
N ALA A 180 -2.58 -16.87 4.16
CA ALA A 180 -2.59 -15.50 3.69
C ALA A 180 -3.82 -15.22 2.84
N LEU A 181 -4.33 -13.99 2.91
CA LEU A 181 -5.44 -13.46 2.13
C LEU A 181 -4.93 -12.26 1.33
N ILE A 182 -5.39 -12.11 0.09
CA ILE A 182 -4.98 -11.00 -0.78
C ILE A 182 -6.19 -10.40 -1.48
N GLY A 183 -6.41 -9.10 -1.29
CA GLY A 183 -7.53 -8.41 -1.91
C GLY A 183 -7.73 -6.99 -1.38
N PHE A 184 -8.85 -6.38 -1.72
CA PHE A 184 -9.25 -5.07 -1.19
C PHE A 184 -9.87 -5.24 0.21
N GLU A 185 -9.30 -4.55 1.21
CA GLU A 185 -9.75 -4.52 2.61
C GLU A 185 -10.17 -5.90 3.14
N VAL A 186 -9.24 -6.85 3.09
CA VAL A 186 -9.54 -8.27 3.35
C VAL A 186 -9.39 -8.60 4.83
N TYR A 187 -10.40 -9.27 5.38
CA TYR A 187 -10.34 -9.89 6.71
C TYR A 187 -10.87 -11.32 6.68
N GLU A 188 -10.57 -12.09 7.73
CA GLU A 188 -10.80 -13.54 7.78
C GLU A 188 -12.25 -13.97 7.47
N ASP A 189 -13.24 -13.15 7.84
CA ASP A 189 -14.66 -13.41 7.69
C ASP A 189 -15.26 -12.93 6.34
N HIS A 190 -14.48 -12.30 5.48
CA HIS A 190 -14.95 -11.85 4.17
C HIS A 190 -14.91 -12.97 3.12
N GLY A 191 -16.07 -13.35 2.54
CA GLY A 191 -16.16 -13.55 1.08
C GLY A 191 -15.91 -14.94 0.48
N ASN A 192 -16.41 -16.03 1.06
CA ASN A 192 -16.59 -17.30 0.33
C ASN A 192 -18.07 -17.65 0.17
N ASN A 193 -18.73 -17.02 -0.82
CA ASN A 193 -20.08 -17.41 -1.23
C ASN A 193 -20.01 -18.50 -2.31
N GLY A 194 -19.93 -19.77 -1.88
CA GLY A 194 -19.88 -20.92 -2.80
C GLY A 194 -18.57 -20.97 -3.61
N ASP A 195 -18.67 -21.01 -4.93
CA ASP A 195 -17.51 -21.13 -5.84
C ASP A 195 -16.83 -19.78 -6.18
N GLN A 196 -17.42 -18.66 -5.77
CA GLN A 196 -16.88 -17.32 -6.03
C GLN A 196 -15.96 -16.87 -4.88
N ARG A 197 -14.71 -16.54 -5.23
CA ARG A 197 -13.70 -15.96 -4.34
C ARG A 197 -13.40 -14.54 -4.77
N TYR A 198 -13.74 -13.57 -3.92
CA TYR A 198 -13.37 -12.17 -4.18
C TYR A 198 -11.92 -11.87 -3.87
N HIS A 199 -11.27 -12.64 -2.98
CA HIS A 199 -9.86 -12.47 -2.62
C HIS A 199 -9.08 -13.76 -2.94
N ALA A 200 -7.78 -13.63 -3.17
CA ALA A 200 -6.92 -14.80 -3.32
C ALA A 200 -6.50 -15.34 -1.94
N ILE A 201 -6.29 -16.64 -1.85
CA ILE A 201 -5.97 -17.34 -0.60
C ILE A 201 -4.69 -18.14 -0.81
N LEU A 202 -3.78 -18.11 0.17
CA LEU A 202 -2.69 -19.06 0.29
C LEU A 202 -2.84 -19.89 1.55
N THR A 203 -2.75 -21.21 1.42
CA THR A 203 -2.73 -22.13 2.57
C THR A 203 -1.47 -23.00 2.54
N PRO A 204 -0.88 -23.32 3.71
CA PRO A 204 0.19 -24.31 3.81
C PRO A 204 -0.21 -25.65 3.19
N SER A 205 0.79 -26.32 2.61
CA SER A 205 0.70 -27.65 2.00
C SER A 205 2.07 -28.35 2.15
N PRO A 206 2.15 -29.67 1.92
CA PRO A 206 3.42 -30.39 2.02
C PRO A 206 4.54 -29.83 1.13
N ASP A 207 4.19 -29.24 -0.01
CA ASP A 207 5.12 -28.71 -1.01
C ASP A 207 5.36 -27.18 -0.89
N GLY A 208 4.96 -26.57 0.24
CA GLY A 208 5.02 -25.12 0.46
C GLY A 208 3.63 -24.50 0.55
N MET A 209 3.41 -23.31 -0.02
CA MET A 209 2.09 -22.67 -0.01
C MET A 209 1.32 -22.97 -1.28
N LYS A 210 0.05 -23.39 -1.14
CA LYS A 210 -0.88 -23.55 -2.25
C LYS A 210 -1.67 -22.26 -2.46
N TYR A 211 -1.57 -21.70 -3.66
CA TYR A 211 -2.26 -20.47 -4.07
C TYR A 211 -3.60 -20.78 -4.74
N TYR A 212 -4.66 -20.15 -4.26
CA TYR A 212 -6.00 -20.17 -4.82
C TYR A 212 -6.35 -18.75 -5.29
N PRO A 213 -6.41 -18.48 -6.60
CA PRO A 213 -6.67 -17.13 -7.10
C PRO A 213 -8.11 -16.70 -6.77
N ALA A 214 -8.29 -15.37 -6.68
CA ALA A 214 -9.60 -14.74 -6.79
C ALA A 214 -10.24 -15.12 -8.13
N SER A 215 -11.56 -15.25 -8.16
CA SER A 215 -12.34 -15.63 -9.34
C SER A 215 -13.33 -14.58 -9.81
N THR A 216 -13.52 -13.52 -9.00
CA THR A 216 -14.52 -12.45 -9.21
C THR A 216 -14.02 -11.15 -8.63
#